data_AF-A0AAN8J5C1-F1
#
_entry.id   AF-A0AAN8J5C1-F1
#
_cell.length_a   1.000
_cell.length_b   1.000
_cell.length_c   1.000
_cell.angle_alpha   90.00
_cell.angle_beta   90.00
_cell.angle_gamma   90.00
#
_symmetry.space_group_name_H-M   'P 1'
#
loop_
_entity.id
_entity.type
_entity.pdbx_description
1 polymer ?
#
loop_
_entity_poly.entity_id
_entity_poly.type
_entity_poly.pdbx_seq_one_letter_code
_entity_poly.pdbx_strand_id
1 'polypeptide(L)'
;MTPLLNLIILSMMCHVVHTHPFSGFSETSIITDKCLTKSLLSTTTRSRIDCGASCSADPECRRYVFCSSDSTCKLYQQGTDCIVDGYSSSCTCYRKNIGRNVNATITCPMGYYGDDCQTVVKGKPLMVNIVFFSILAGE
;
A
#
# COMPACT_ATOMS: atom_id res chain seq x y z
N MET A 1 -10.61 -31.13 -51.25
CA MET A 1 -10.98 -31.24 -49.83
C MET A 1 -9.78 -30.80 -49.00
N THR A 2 -9.79 -29.53 -48.63
CA THR A 2 -9.01 -28.90 -47.54
C THR A 2 -9.46 -29.51 -46.18
N PRO A 3 -8.67 -29.49 -45.08
CA PRO A 3 -7.84 -28.36 -44.66
C PRO A 3 -6.54 -28.73 -43.91
N LEU A 4 -5.39 -28.49 -44.52
CA LEU A 4 -4.08 -28.49 -43.86
C LEU A 4 -3.64 -27.08 -43.40
N LEU A 5 -4.56 -26.10 -43.42
CA LEU A 5 -4.27 -24.68 -43.20
C LEU A 5 -4.81 -24.13 -41.86
N ASN A 6 -4.83 -24.94 -40.80
CA ASN A 6 -5.40 -24.53 -39.50
C ASN A 6 -4.49 -24.76 -38.28
N LEU A 7 -3.22 -25.13 -38.48
CA LEU A 7 -2.31 -25.44 -37.37
C LEU A 7 -1.21 -24.40 -37.12
N ILE A 8 -1.40 -23.15 -37.57
CA ILE A 8 -0.38 -22.07 -37.42
C ILE A 8 -0.85 -20.91 -36.54
N ILE A 9 -2.09 -20.89 -36.02
CA ILE A 9 -2.64 -19.75 -35.25
C ILE A 9 -2.91 -20.06 -33.76
N LEU A 10 -2.28 -21.09 -33.19
CA LEU A 10 -2.34 -21.35 -31.74
C LEU A 10 -0.97 -21.31 -31.04
N SER A 11 0.00 -20.57 -31.62
CA SER A 11 1.36 -20.44 -31.05
C SER A 11 1.72 -19.01 -30.61
N MET A 12 0.81 -18.03 -30.68
CA MET A 12 1.09 -16.62 -30.36
C MET A 12 0.28 -16.07 -29.17
N MET A 13 -0.05 -16.93 -28.21
CA MET A 13 -0.51 -16.50 -26.88
C MET A 13 0.31 -17.20 -25.80
N CYS A 14 1.63 -17.36 -26.03
CA CYS A 14 2.53 -17.55 -24.90
C CYS A 14 2.58 -16.21 -24.20
N HIS A 15 1.73 -16.10 -23.18
CA HIS A 15 1.64 -14.99 -22.27
C HIS A 15 3.03 -14.43 -22.01
N VAL A 16 3.28 -13.23 -22.54
CA VAL A 16 4.17 -12.31 -21.87
C VAL A 16 3.51 -12.04 -20.54
N VAL A 17 3.67 -12.97 -19.60
CA VAL A 17 3.64 -12.67 -18.18
C VAL A 17 4.85 -11.78 -18.03
N HIS A 18 4.68 -10.49 -18.33
CA HIS A 18 5.45 -9.49 -17.65
C HIS A 18 5.13 -9.74 -16.18
N THR A 19 5.97 -10.54 -15.53
CA THR A 19 6.28 -10.40 -14.12
C THR A 19 6.87 -9.00 -14.02
N HIS A 20 6.00 -7.98 -14.10
CA HIS A 20 6.36 -6.63 -13.73
C HIS A 20 6.85 -6.79 -12.31
N PRO A 21 8.14 -6.51 -12.08
CA PRO A 21 8.70 -6.81 -10.81
C PRO A 21 7.88 -6.00 -9.82
N PHE A 22 7.38 -6.71 -8.82
CA PHE A 22 6.94 -6.16 -7.55
C PHE A 22 8.03 -5.25 -6.89
N SER A 23 9.15 -4.98 -7.57
CA SER A 23 10.15 -3.92 -7.38
C SER A 23 9.58 -2.52 -7.11
N GLY A 24 8.30 -2.27 -7.40
CA GLY A 24 7.63 -1.03 -7.04
C GLY A 24 7.29 -0.91 -5.55
N PHE A 25 7.53 -1.94 -4.73
CA PHE A 25 7.21 -1.92 -3.31
C PHE A 25 8.36 -2.42 -2.43
N SER A 26 8.43 -1.87 -1.22
CA SER A 26 9.33 -2.30 -0.16
C SER A 26 8.53 -2.64 1.09
N GLU A 27 8.90 -3.72 1.78
CA GLU A 27 8.29 -4.04 3.08
C GLU A 27 8.60 -2.93 4.11
N THR A 28 7.63 -2.60 4.95
CA THR A 28 7.82 -1.63 6.05
C THR A 28 7.12 -2.13 7.31
N SER A 29 7.35 -1.43 8.42
CA SER A 29 6.83 -1.80 9.72
C SER A 29 5.30 -1.71 9.78
N ILE A 30 4.72 -2.60 10.58
CA ILE A 30 3.33 -2.53 11.01
C ILE A 30 3.31 -1.90 12.41
N ILE A 31 2.43 -0.94 12.61
CA ILE A 31 2.11 -0.37 13.91
C ILE A 31 0.75 -0.90 14.31
N THR A 32 0.66 -1.52 15.49
CA THR A 32 -0.63 -1.89 16.08
C THR A 32 -1.12 -0.70 16.88
N ASP A 33 -2.10 0.02 16.34
CA ASP A 33 -2.74 1.16 17.00
C ASP A 33 -4.25 1.12 16.69
N LYS A 34 -5.06 1.70 17.59
CA LYS A 34 -6.50 1.88 17.43
C LYS A 34 -6.85 3.19 16.73
N CYS A 35 -5.85 4.01 16.41
CA CYS A 35 -6.06 5.21 15.62
C CYS A 35 -6.57 4.83 14.21
N LEU A 36 -7.86 5.09 13.99
CA LEU A 36 -8.54 4.86 12.73
C LEU A 36 -7.84 5.60 11.58
N THR A 37 -7.02 4.88 10.82
CA THR A 37 -6.57 5.37 9.51
C THR A 37 -7.57 4.91 8.48
N LYS A 38 -8.19 5.88 7.79
CA LYS A 38 -9.11 5.59 6.70
C LYS A 38 -8.33 4.92 5.56
N SER A 39 -8.61 3.65 5.31
CA SER A 39 -8.13 2.95 4.11
C SER A 39 -8.88 3.47 2.88
N LEU A 40 -8.18 3.59 1.75
CA LEU A 40 -8.79 3.89 0.45
C LEU A 40 -9.72 2.75 0.02
N LEU A 41 -9.27 1.53 0.25
CA LEU A 41 -9.98 0.31 -0.09
C LEU A 41 -9.66 -0.76 0.94
N SER A 42 -10.67 -1.56 1.29
CA SER A 42 -10.51 -2.79 2.05
C SER A 42 -11.26 -3.89 1.31
N THR A 43 -10.55 -4.91 0.86
CA THR A 43 -11.10 -6.03 0.08
C THR A 43 -10.49 -7.36 0.53
N THR A 44 -11.03 -8.47 0.05
CA THR A 44 -10.44 -9.79 0.25
C THR A 44 -9.79 -10.29 -1.04
N THR A 45 -8.55 -10.75 -0.94
CA THR A 45 -7.83 -11.41 -2.02
C THR A 45 -6.88 -12.44 -1.42
N ARG A 46 -6.71 -13.57 -2.11
CA ARG A 46 -5.77 -14.61 -1.67
C ARG A 46 -4.33 -14.35 -2.13
N SER A 47 -4.14 -13.33 -2.95
CA SER A 47 -2.87 -13.01 -3.60
C SER A 47 -2.35 -11.67 -3.11
N ARG A 48 -1.19 -11.70 -2.45
CA ARG A 48 -0.41 -10.50 -2.14
C ARG A 48 -0.13 -9.68 -3.41
N ILE A 49 0.12 -10.37 -4.53
CA ILE A 49 0.46 -9.75 -5.81
C ILE A 49 -0.72 -8.94 -6.32
N ASP A 50 -1.93 -9.49 -6.23
CA ASP A 50 -3.15 -8.82 -6.69
C ASP A 50 -3.44 -7.58 -5.84
N CYS A 51 -3.23 -7.68 -4.52
CA CYS A 51 -3.32 -6.52 -3.61
C CYS A 51 -2.35 -5.40 -4.02
N GLY A 52 -1.10 -5.76 -4.32
CA GLY A 52 -0.10 -4.82 -4.81
C GLY A 52 -0.42 -4.24 -6.19
N ALA A 53 -1.02 -5.03 -7.08
CA ALA A 53 -1.48 -4.58 -8.38
C ALA A 53 -2.61 -3.54 -8.25
N SER A 54 -3.57 -3.77 -7.35
CA SER A 54 -4.61 -2.78 -7.04
C SER A 54 -4.02 -1.46 -6.51
N CYS A 55 -3.03 -1.53 -5.60
CA CYS A 55 -2.32 -0.32 -5.15
C CYS A 55 -1.47 0.34 -6.23
N SER A 56 -1.00 -0.42 -7.21
CA SER A 56 -0.21 0.13 -8.33
C SER A 56 -1.10 0.93 -9.27
N ALA A 57 -2.29 0.39 -9.58
CA ALA A 57 -3.29 0.99 -10.45
C ALA A 57 -3.94 2.24 -9.85
N ASP A 58 -4.04 2.33 -8.52
CA ASP A 58 -4.53 3.51 -7.84
C ASP A 58 -3.42 4.58 -7.70
N PRO A 59 -3.55 5.77 -8.33
CA PRO A 59 -2.57 6.82 -8.27
C PRO A 59 -2.49 7.50 -6.90
N GLU A 60 -3.46 7.30 -6.01
CA GLU A 60 -3.49 7.80 -4.64
C GLU A 60 -2.93 6.78 -3.64
N CYS A 61 -2.91 5.49 -4.01
CA CYS A 61 -2.33 4.47 -3.13
C CYS A 61 -0.82 4.66 -2.95
N ARG A 62 -0.38 4.62 -1.69
CA ARG A 62 1.02 4.77 -1.26
C ARG A 62 1.54 3.56 -0.51
N ARG A 63 0.65 2.76 0.08
CA ARG A 63 0.98 1.51 0.75
C ARG A 63 -0.22 0.58 0.77
N TYR A 64 0.07 -0.69 0.99
CA TYR A 64 -0.97 -1.68 1.22
C TYR A 64 -0.57 -2.65 2.34
N VAL A 65 -1.58 -3.21 3.01
CA VAL A 65 -1.45 -4.33 3.95
C VAL A 65 -2.05 -5.56 3.31
N PHE A 66 -1.35 -6.68 3.40
CA PHE A 66 -1.89 -7.99 3.08
C PHE A 66 -1.81 -8.89 4.31
N CYS A 67 -2.94 -9.41 4.75
CA CYS A 67 -3.04 -10.35 5.85
C CYS A 67 -3.40 -11.73 5.30
N SER A 68 -2.47 -12.68 5.46
CA SER A 68 -2.60 -14.03 4.90
C SER A 68 -3.64 -14.89 5.60
N SER A 69 -3.90 -14.65 6.89
CA SER A 69 -4.82 -15.45 7.71
C SER A 69 -6.28 -15.31 7.27
N ASP A 70 -6.68 -14.12 6.85
CA ASP A 70 -8.06 -13.75 6.51
C ASP A 70 -8.18 -13.26 5.06
N SER A 71 -7.09 -13.31 4.29
CA SER A 71 -7.01 -12.81 2.92
C SER A 71 -7.36 -11.31 2.82
N THR A 72 -7.16 -10.54 3.89
CA THR A 72 -7.47 -9.11 3.89
C THR A 72 -6.41 -8.32 3.12
N CYS A 73 -6.87 -7.45 2.22
CA CYS A 73 -6.07 -6.48 1.51
C CYS A 73 -6.60 -5.06 1.79
N LYS A 74 -5.76 -4.20 2.35
CA LYS A 74 -6.10 -2.81 2.64
C LYS A 74 -5.15 -1.87 1.91
N LEU A 75 -5.69 -0.89 1.20
CA LEU A 75 -4.93 0.14 0.49
C LEU A 75 -4.99 1.47 1.26
N TYR A 76 -3.90 2.23 1.27
CA TYR A 76 -3.83 3.50 2.00
C TYR A 76 -3.14 4.58 1.19
N GLN A 77 -3.58 5.82 1.41
CA GLN A 77 -3.07 7.03 0.75
C GLN A 77 -1.83 7.62 1.43
N GLN A 78 -1.50 7.19 2.65
CA GLN A 78 -0.42 7.78 3.44
C GLN A 78 0.88 6.99 3.26
N GLY A 79 2.01 7.69 3.13
CA GLY A 79 3.34 7.06 2.98
C GLY A 79 3.97 6.47 4.25
N THR A 80 3.31 6.60 5.40
CA THR A 80 3.79 6.15 6.72
C THR A 80 3.67 4.63 6.93
N ASP A 81 4.02 4.13 8.11
CA ASP A 81 3.87 2.71 8.46
C ASP A 81 2.40 2.25 8.42
N CYS A 82 2.18 0.94 8.26
CA CYS A 82 0.82 0.41 8.22
C CYS A 82 0.21 0.26 9.60
N ILE A 83 -0.96 0.85 9.81
CA ILE A 83 -1.73 0.67 11.02
C ILE A 83 -2.73 -0.46 10.82
N VAL A 84 -2.69 -1.46 11.69
CA VAL A 84 -3.65 -2.56 11.74
C VAL A 84 -4.30 -2.61 13.11
N ASP A 85 -5.62 -2.79 13.13
CA ASP A 85 -6.40 -2.97 14.35
C ASP A 85 -6.18 -4.40 14.89
N GLY A 86 -5.23 -4.56 15.81
CA GLY A 86 -5.02 -5.82 16.53
C GLY A 86 -3.88 -6.70 15.99
N TYR A 87 -4.15 -8.00 15.82
CA TYR A 87 -3.11 -9.02 15.60
C TYR A 87 -2.45 -8.86 14.22
N SER A 88 -1.15 -8.55 14.23
CA SER A 88 -0.33 -8.28 13.04
C SER A 88 0.48 -9.48 12.55
N SER A 89 0.42 -10.63 13.24
CA SER A 89 1.32 -11.77 13.01
C SER A 89 1.19 -12.42 11.63
N SER A 90 0.05 -12.27 10.97
CA SER A 90 -0.21 -12.79 9.62
C SER A 90 -0.19 -11.70 8.53
N CYS A 91 0.04 -10.45 8.94
CA CYS A 91 -0.02 -9.29 8.07
C CYS A 91 1.38 -8.83 7.67
N THR A 92 1.51 -8.36 6.44
CA THR A 92 2.72 -7.71 5.95
C THR A 92 2.34 -6.40 5.27
N CYS A 93 3.10 -5.35 5.58
CA CYS A 93 2.90 -4.02 5.03
C CYS A 93 3.92 -3.74 3.93
N TYR A 94 3.43 -3.22 2.81
CA TYR A 94 4.25 -2.89 1.65
C TYR A 94 4.03 -1.43 1.27
N ARG A 95 5.12 -0.68 1.17
CA ARG A 95 5.16 0.73 0.80
C ARG A 95 5.55 0.86 -0.68
N LYS A 96 4.83 1.68 -1.42
CA LYS A 96 5.15 1.99 -2.83
C LYS A 96 6.45 2.80 -2.88
N ASN A 97 7.39 2.38 -3.70
CA ASN A 97 8.63 3.11 -3.97
C ASN A 97 8.29 4.24 -4.95
N ILE A 98 8.34 5.49 -4.47
CA ILE A 98 8.01 6.67 -5.28
C ILE A 98 9.32 7.33 -5.67
N GLY A 99 9.68 7.26 -6.94
CA GLY A 99 10.88 7.87 -7.49
C GLY A 99 10.64 9.29 -8.02
N ARG A 100 11.75 10.01 -8.26
CA ARG A 100 11.74 11.31 -8.95
C ARG A 100 11.13 11.17 -10.35
N ASN A 101 10.15 12.02 -10.65
CA ASN A 101 9.77 12.28 -12.04
C ASN A 101 10.81 13.25 -12.63
N VAL A 102 11.66 12.74 -13.53
CA VAL A 102 12.82 13.47 -14.08
C VAL A 102 12.47 14.78 -14.80
N ASN A 103 11.19 15.03 -15.09
CA ASN A 103 10.74 16.18 -15.89
C ASN A 103 9.72 17.10 -15.17
N ALA A 104 9.52 16.97 -13.86
CA ALA A 104 8.54 17.78 -13.13
C ALA A 104 9.14 18.44 -11.89
N THR A 105 8.58 19.60 -11.51
CA THR A 105 8.79 20.17 -10.17
C THR A 105 8.44 19.10 -9.14
N ILE A 106 9.37 18.79 -8.24
CA ILE A 106 9.23 17.70 -7.28
C ILE A 106 8.17 18.09 -6.25
N THR A 107 6.95 17.60 -6.45
CA THR A 107 5.87 17.67 -5.45
C THR A 107 5.69 16.28 -4.86
N CYS A 108 6.15 16.11 -3.61
CA CYS A 108 6.02 14.82 -2.95
C CYS A 108 4.58 14.57 -2.49
N PRO A 109 4.06 13.36 -2.69
CA PRO A 109 2.76 12.99 -2.14
C PRO A 109 2.81 12.95 -0.62
N MET A 110 1.64 13.07 0.00
CA MET A 110 1.51 13.15 1.46
C MET A 110 2.23 11.99 2.18
N GLY A 111 3.11 12.34 3.11
CA GLY A 111 3.93 11.39 3.87
C GLY A 111 5.32 11.10 3.27
N TYR A 112 5.64 11.65 2.10
CA TYR A 112 6.97 11.60 1.49
C TYR A 112 7.62 12.99 1.44
N TYR A 113 8.94 13.03 1.60
CA TYR A 113 9.74 14.23 1.75
C TYR A 113 11.13 14.05 1.11
N GLY A 114 11.85 15.17 0.95
CA GLY A 114 13.20 15.22 0.36
C GLY A 114 13.20 15.37 -1.16
N ASP A 115 14.39 15.55 -1.74
CA ASP A 115 14.59 15.92 -3.15
C ASP A 115 14.17 14.84 -4.17
N ASP A 116 13.89 13.62 -3.69
CA ASP A 116 13.44 12.49 -4.51
C ASP A 116 12.21 11.78 -3.92
N CYS A 117 11.54 12.39 -2.94
CA CYS A 117 10.38 11.82 -2.26
C CYS A 117 10.62 10.41 -1.69
N GLN A 118 11.85 10.11 -1.28
CA GLN A 118 12.20 8.81 -0.68
C GLN A 118 12.07 8.80 0.84
N THR A 119 12.10 9.98 1.48
CA THR A 119 12.11 10.09 2.94
C THR A 119 10.68 10.09 3.47
N VAL A 120 10.37 9.17 4.38
CA VAL A 120 9.11 9.16 5.12
C VAL A 120 9.39 9.64 6.53
N VAL A 121 8.72 10.72 6.95
CA VAL A 121 8.81 11.18 8.34
C VAL A 121 8.09 10.15 9.20
N LYS A 122 8.86 9.31 9.89
CA LYS A 122 8.35 8.47 10.97
C LYS A 122 8.03 9.39 12.14
N GLY A 123 6.81 9.91 12.17
CA GLY A 123 6.31 10.54 13.38
C GLY A 123 6.39 9.52 14.50
N LYS A 124 7.21 9.76 15.53
CA LYS A 124 6.96 9.11 16.82
C LYS A 124 5.49 9.39 17.15
N PRO A 125 4.71 8.40 17.61
CA PRO A 125 3.37 8.69 18.11
C PRO A 125 3.54 9.76 19.19
N LEU A 126 3.05 10.97 18.91
CA LEU A 126 2.88 11.99 19.94
C LEU A 126 1.90 11.35 20.92
N MET A 127 2.43 10.86 22.04
CA MET A 127 1.64 10.68 23.26
C MET A 127 1.09 12.06 23.60
N VAL A 128 -0.05 12.42 23.03
CA VAL A 128 -0.82 13.58 23.47
C VAL A 128 -1.32 13.20 24.85
N ASN A 129 -0.57 13.60 25.87
CA ASN A 129 -1.02 13.59 27.25
C ASN A 129 -2.15 14.62 27.33
N ILE A 130 -3.37 14.20 27.02
CA ILE A 130 -4.57 15.00 27.28
C ILE A 130 -4.73 14.99 28.79
N VAL A 131 -4.11 15.97 29.45
CA VAL A 131 -4.41 16.30 30.83
C VAL A 131 -5.82 16.89 30.82
N PHE A 132 -6.80 16.06 31.18
CA PHE A 132 -8.15 16.51 31.50
C PHE A 132 -8.07 17.42 32.74
N PHE A 133 -8.00 18.74 32.53
CA PHE A 133 -8.39 19.69 33.57
C PHE A 133 -9.91 19.64 33.69
N SER A 134 -10.41 18.78 34.59
CA SER A 134 -11.77 18.89 35.09
C SER A 134 -11.89 20.19 35.89
N ILE A 135 -12.37 21.25 35.26
CA ILE A 135 -12.91 22.40 35.98
C ILE A 135 -14.26 21.94 36.55
N LEU A 136 -14.26 21.56 37.82
CA LEU A 136 -15.48 21.47 38.60
C LEU A 136 -15.99 22.89 38.80
N ALA A 137 -16.99 23.26 38.00
CA ALA A 137 -17.93 24.30 38.37
C ALA A 137 -18.68 23.79 39.62
N GLY A 138 -18.34 24.36 40.77
CA GLY A 138 -19.09 24.23 42.02
C GLY A 138 -19.76 25.57 42.29
N GLU A 139 -21.05 25.47 42.64
CA GLU A 139 -22.05 26.50 42.91
C GLU A 139 -21.64 27.62 43.88
#